data_AF-A0A834I826-F1
#
_entry.id   AF-A0A834I826-F1
#
_cell.length_a   1.000
_cell.length_b   1.000
_cell.length_c   1.000
_cell.angle_alpha   90.00
_cell.angle_beta   90.00
_cell.angle_gamma   90.00
#
_symmetry.space_group_name_H-M   'P 1'
#
loop_
_entity.id
_entity.type
_entity.pdbx_description
1 polymer ?
#
loop_
_entity_poly.entity_id
_entity_poly.type
_entity_poly.pdbx_seq_one_letter_code
_entity_poly.pdbx_strand_id
1 'polypeptide(L)'
;MKREKQKATGRTTSKIVNVDSRDQPPWIRRLVKIHSLLRDLDITATNTRQLLSEERYRYFKCSGKMSYHDNKKFLLQCLICFCLGLVDYVAGHGRLMDPPARNSMWRFGFPNPVNYNDNELYCGGYSVQWQQNGGKCGICGDAYNLEEPRPHEAGGLYAKGIVTRHYSVGQSIDIEIELTANHYGRFEISLCPNNNYKQEATQECFDRFPLYLSGPEKSTAFIIPEDGVKKAVFRYQVRLPAYITCTQCVMRWVYYTGNQWGVCENGTHAVGCGKSETFINCADVAITTNVGGAIPPLFIGQDNPYLLYYQDLRFAAPYNVFPLVIREQICVPRKLYRMIPGLDEWCLKNCLRYPPNCPEEVCECPTTCDAVGELRGQSGADVYCMDQCLVYPASKCPRNECSCREESALETFDF
;
A
#
# COMPACT_ATOMS: atom_id res chain seq x y z
N MET A 1 17.09 57.03 -17.50
CA MET A 1 15.64 56.67 -17.44
C MET A 1 15.46 55.46 -18.34
N LYS A 2 14.87 54.31 -18.00
CA LYS A 2 14.31 53.71 -16.78
C LYS A 2 14.57 52.20 -16.98
N ARG A 3 15.04 51.52 -15.92
CA ARG A 3 15.05 50.05 -15.81
C ARG A 3 13.62 49.60 -15.53
N GLU A 4 13.08 48.67 -16.31
CA GLU A 4 11.88 47.92 -15.90
C GLU A 4 12.31 46.57 -15.32
N LYS A 5 12.10 46.44 -14.01
CA LYS A 5 12.19 45.19 -13.27
C LYS A 5 10.91 44.40 -13.54
N GLN A 6 11.00 43.25 -14.20
CA GLN A 6 9.96 42.24 -14.10
C GLN A 6 10.12 41.53 -12.75
N LYS A 7 9.23 41.87 -11.81
CA LYS A 7 9.00 41.09 -10.58
C LYS A 7 8.27 39.81 -11.00
N ALA A 8 8.93 38.66 -10.86
CA ALA A 8 8.26 37.38 -10.83
C ALA A 8 7.46 37.27 -9.52
N THR A 9 6.13 37.37 -9.59
CA THR A 9 5.24 36.99 -8.51
C THR A 9 4.70 35.59 -8.83
N GLY A 10 5.33 34.56 -8.28
CA GLY A 10 4.81 33.20 -8.28
C GLY A 10 3.59 33.14 -7.36
N ARG A 11 2.42 32.89 -7.95
CA ARG A 11 1.18 32.59 -7.22
C ARG A 11 0.76 31.19 -7.66
N THR A 12 1.21 30.18 -6.91
CA THR A 12 0.79 28.79 -7.06
C THR A 12 -0.65 28.70 -6.58
N THR A 13 -1.62 28.76 -7.50
CA THR A 13 -3.04 28.56 -7.19
C THR A 13 -3.34 27.06 -7.29
N SER A 14 -3.50 26.39 -6.15
CA SER A 14 -4.08 25.05 -6.07
C SER A 14 -5.49 25.09 -6.68
N LYS A 15 -5.77 24.23 -7.67
CA LYS A 15 -7.10 24.13 -8.28
C LYS A 15 -8.00 23.27 -7.41
N ILE A 16 -9.11 23.84 -6.94
CA ILE A 16 -10.22 23.07 -6.39
C ILE A 16 -10.93 22.42 -7.57
N VAL A 17 -10.93 21.09 -7.62
CA VAL A 17 -11.61 20.34 -8.68
C VAL A 17 -12.99 19.94 -8.19
N ASN A 18 -14.03 20.44 -8.85
CA ASN A 18 -15.36 19.83 -8.77
C ASN A 18 -15.33 18.60 -9.68
N VAL A 19 -15.35 17.41 -9.09
CA VAL A 19 -15.43 16.14 -9.84
C VAL A 19 -16.83 16.05 -10.43
N ASP A 20 -16.98 16.44 -11.68
CA ASP A 20 -18.24 16.45 -12.41
C ASP A 20 -18.45 15.08 -13.09
N SER A 21 -19.64 14.49 -12.92
CA SER A 21 -20.05 13.21 -13.54
C SER A 21 -20.09 13.25 -15.09
N ARG A 22 -19.83 14.42 -15.69
CA ARG A 22 -19.82 14.68 -17.14
C ARG A 22 -18.55 14.24 -17.89
N ASP A 23 -17.61 13.55 -17.27
CA ASP A 23 -16.38 13.02 -17.93
C ASP A 23 -16.40 11.50 -18.21
N GLN A 24 -17.55 10.83 -18.08
CA GLN A 24 -17.68 9.40 -18.38
C GLN A 24 -17.61 9.10 -19.90
N PRO A 25 -16.95 8.02 -20.36
CA PRO A 25 -17.04 7.55 -21.75
C PRO A 25 -18.49 7.32 -22.21
N PRO A 26 -18.83 7.57 -23.48
CA PRO A 26 -20.21 7.46 -23.97
C PRO A 26 -20.86 6.08 -23.76
N TRP A 27 -20.07 5.00 -23.80
CA TRP A 27 -20.56 3.64 -23.57
C TRP A 27 -20.92 3.38 -22.10
N ILE A 28 -20.19 3.99 -21.14
CA ILE A 28 -20.52 3.93 -19.71
C ILE A 28 -21.77 4.73 -19.41
N ARG A 29 -21.89 5.94 -19.99
CA ARG A 29 -23.14 6.71 -19.86
C ARG A 29 -24.35 5.94 -20.39
N ARG A 30 -24.18 5.20 -21.49
CA ARG A 30 -25.23 4.31 -22.01
C ARG A 30 -25.55 3.17 -21.05
N LEU A 31 -24.55 2.52 -20.45
CA LEU A 31 -24.77 1.46 -19.46
C LEU A 31 -25.49 1.97 -18.20
N VAL A 32 -25.04 3.09 -17.63
CA VAL A 32 -25.68 3.72 -16.46
C VAL A 32 -27.12 4.11 -16.79
N LYS A 33 -27.36 4.67 -17.98
CA LYS A 33 -28.71 5.04 -18.45
C LYS A 33 -29.61 3.83 -18.67
N ILE A 34 -29.10 2.74 -19.26
CA ILE A 34 -29.84 1.47 -19.39
C ILE A 34 -30.18 0.91 -18.01
N HIS A 35 -29.24 0.95 -17.07
CA HIS A 35 -29.48 0.44 -15.72
C HIS A 35 -30.49 1.31 -14.93
N SER A 36 -30.47 2.63 -15.09
CA SER A 36 -31.51 3.53 -14.58
C SER A 36 -32.88 3.17 -15.17
N LEU A 37 -32.97 3.00 -16.48
CA LEU A 37 -34.22 2.63 -17.16
C LEU A 37 -34.74 1.24 -16.75
N LEU A 38 -33.85 0.31 -16.42
CA LEU A 38 -34.22 -1.03 -15.93
C LEU A 38 -34.64 -1.01 -14.46
N ARG A 39 -34.11 -0.11 -13.63
CA ARG A 39 -34.59 0.11 -12.25
C ARG A 39 -36.00 0.69 -12.20
N ASP A 40 -36.37 1.50 -13.20
CA ASP A 40 -37.73 2.04 -13.34
C ASP A 40 -38.73 1.00 -13.91
N LEU A 41 -38.25 -0.16 -14.37
CA LEU A 41 -39.05 -1.24 -14.98
C LEU A 41 -39.20 -2.45 -14.04
N ASP A 42 -39.38 -2.22 -12.74
CA ASP A 42 -39.53 -3.26 -11.71
C ASP A 42 -40.83 -4.08 -11.95
N ILE A 43 -40.77 -5.03 -12.87
CA ILE A 43 -41.72 -6.13 -12.99
C ILE A 43 -41.36 -7.13 -11.91
N THR A 44 -42.18 -7.13 -10.88
CA THR A 44 -42.34 -8.17 -9.86
C THR A 44 -42.11 -9.58 -10.42
N ALA A 45 -40.95 -10.17 -10.11
CA ALA A 45 -40.69 -11.59 -10.30
C ALA A 45 -40.77 -12.32 -8.94
N THR A 46 -42.00 -12.48 -8.45
CA THR A 46 -42.36 -13.45 -7.41
C THR A 46 -42.58 -14.83 -8.02
N ASN A 47 -42.00 -15.85 -7.39
CA ASN A 47 -42.31 -17.29 -7.50
C ASN A 47 -42.06 -18.03 -8.83
N THR A 48 -41.02 -18.86 -8.83
CA THR A 48 -41.17 -20.27 -9.23
C THR A 48 -40.40 -21.18 -8.26
N ARG A 49 -41.18 -21.96 -7.49
CA ARG A 49 -40.77 -23.05 -6.60
C ARG A 49 -40.35 -24.28 -7.42
N GLN A 50 -39.37 -25.02 -6.87
CA GLN A 50 -39.25 -26.48 -6.80
C GLN A 50 -39.70 -27.34 -8.01
N LEU A 51 -38.77 -28.14 -8.55
CA LEU A 51 -38.80 -29.62 -8.58
C LEU A 51 -37.63 -30.17 -9.41
N LEU A 52 -37.28 -31.45 -9.17
CA LEU A 52 -36.20 -32.30 -9.73
C LEU A 52 -34.92 -32.35 -8.86
N SER A 53 -34.87 -33.14 -7.78
CA SER A 53 -34.89 -34.61 -7.62
C SER A 53 -33.48 -35.25 -7.60
N GLU A 54 -33.33 -36.14 -6.63
CA GLU A 54 -32.15 -36.87 -6.19
C GLU A 54 -31.54 -37.88 -7.19
N GLU A 55 -30.38 -38.42 -6.79
CA GLU A 55 -29.71 -39.67 -7.18
C GLU A 55 -28.68 -39.66 -8.32
N ARG A 56 -27.38 -39.63 -7.95
CA ARG A 56 -26.48 -40.81 -7.99
C ARG A 56 -25.01 -40.43 -7.77
N TYR A 57 -24.40 -40.90 -6.70
CA TYR A 57 -22.95 -41.14 -6.64
C TYR A 57 -22.68 -42.62 -6.42
N ARG A 58 -22.00 -43.25 -7.40
CA ARG A 58 -21.51 -44.63 -7.32
C ARG A 58 -20.18 -44.64 -6.57
N TYR A 59 -20.09 -45.49 -5.56
CA TYR A 59 -18.83 -45.86 -4.90
C TYR A 59 -17.96 -46.71 -5.84
N PHE A 60 -16.71 -46.30 -6.06
CA PHE A 60 -15.64 -47.18 -6.53
C PHE A 60 -14.99 -47.86 -5.32
N LYS A 61 -15.02 -49.20 -5.32
CA LYS A 61 -14.34 -50.08 -4.37
C LYS A 61 -12.86 -50.15 -4.75
N CYS A 62 -11.97 -49.64 -3.90
CA CYS A 62 -10.56 -50.05 -3.91
C CYS A 62 -10.35 -51.09 -2.81
N SER A 63 -10.21 -52.35 -3.20
CA SER A 63 -9.69 -53.42 -2.33
C SER A 63 -8.20 -53.57 -2.62
N GLY A 64 -7.37 -53.04 -1.71
CA GLY A 64 -5.94 -53.31 -1.64
C GLY A 64 -5.57 -53.55 -0.20
N LYS A 65 -5.21 -54.79 0.15
CA LYS A 65 -4.65 -55.13 1.47
C LYS A 65 -3.23 -54.60 1.53
N MET A 66 -2.95 -53.67 2.44
CA MET A 66 -1.58 -53.27 2.78
C MET A 66 -1.43 -53.16 4.30
N SER A 67 -0.30 -53.66 4.79
CA SER A 67 -0.07 -54.07 6.18
C SER A 67 -0.08 -52.90 7.18
N TYR A 68 -0.59 -53.17 8.39
CA TYR A 68 -0.94 -52.20 9.45
C TYR A 68 0.25 -51.41 10.05
N HIS A 69 1.50 -51.78 9.76
CA HIS A 69 2.69 -51.17 10.36
C HIS A 69 3.30 -49.99 9.58
N ASP A 70 2.96 -49.79 8.29
CA ASP A 70 3.48 -48.67 7.47
C ASP A 70 2.58 -47.42 7.49
N ASN A 71 1.33 -47.55 7.95
CA ASN A 71 0.35 -46.47 7.95
C ASN A 71 0.69 -45.32 8.90
N LYS A 72 1.32 -45.59 10.06
CA LYS A 72 1.66 -44.52 11.00
C LYS A 72 2.78 -43.63 10.47
N LYS A 73 3.76 -44.20 9.77
CA LYS A 73 4.84 -43.43 9.15
C LYS A 73 4.33 -42.66 7.94
N PHE A 74 3.50 -43.27 7.08
CA PHE A 74 2.95 -42.60 5.91
C PHE A 74 1.95 -41.49 6.27
N LEU A 75 1.04 -41.74 7.24
CA LEU A 75 0.14 -40.71 7.76
C LEU A 75 0.91 -39.60 8.49
N LEU A 76 1.95 -39.92 9.27
CA LEU A 76 2.78 -38.91 9.92
C LEU A 76 3.59 -38.12 8.88
N GLN A 77 4.09 -38.75 7.82
CA GLN A 77 4.80 -38.07 6.73
C GLN A 77 3.85 -37.16 5.94
N CYS A 78 2.61 -37.61 5.66
CA CYS A 78 1.58 -36.81 5.01
C CYS A 78 1.06 -35.70 5.91
N LEU A 79 0.89 -35.92 7.23
CA LEU A 79 0.56 -34.87 8.20
C LEU A 79 1.70 -33.86 8.36
N ILE A 80 2.96 -34.32 8.37
CA ILE A 80 4.12 -33.42 8.39
C ILE A 80 4.21 -32.64 7.08
N CYS A 81 3.99 -33.24 5.91
CA CYS A 81 3.97 -32.53 4.64
C CYS A 81 2.75 -31.60 4.49
N PHE A 82 1.60 -31.95 5.08
CA PHE A 82 0.41 -31.11 5.11
C PHE A 82 0.58 -29.94 6.10
N CYS A 83 1.15 -30.17 7.28
CA CYS A 83 1.49 -29.12 8.25
C CYS A 83 2.65 -28.22 7.78
N LEU A 84 3.63 -28.76 7.03
CA LEU A 84 4.70 -27.98 6.40
C LEU A 84 4.21 -27.24 5.14
N GLY A 85 3.13 -27.71 4.51
CA GLY A 85 2.47 -27.06 3.37
C GLY A 85 1.45 -25.99 3.75
N LEU A 86 1.15 -25.84 5.05
CA LEU A 86 0.26 -24.80 5.60
C LEU A 86 1.02 -23.57 6.11
N VAL A 87 2.31 -23.45 5.80
CA VAL A 87 3.04 -22.19 6.03
C VAL A 87 2.85 -21.33 4.78
N ASP A 88 1.65 -20.76 4.65
CA ASP A 88 1.49 -19.62 3.76
C ASP A 88 2.41 -18.52 4.27
N TYR A 89 3.45 -18.21 3.50
CA TYR A 89 4.25 -17.01 3.71
C TYR A 89 3.33 -15.82 3.44
N VAL A 90 2.64 -15.36 4.47
CA VAL A 90 1.82 -14.17 4.35
C VAL A 90 2.78 -12.99 4.22
N ALA A 91 2.87 -12.46 3.00
CA ALA A 91 3.75 -11.35 2.68
C ALA A 91 3.19 -10.07 3.27
N GLY A 92 4.07 -9.27 3.89
CA GLY A 92 3.71 -7.91 4.25
C GLY A 92 3.49 -7.03 3.05
N HIS A 93 2.77 -5.95 3.29
CA HIS A 93 2.54 -4.96 2.26
C HIS A 93 2.44 -3.60 2.91
N GLY A 94 3.26 -2.66 2.45
CA GLY A 94 3.29 -1.34 3.02
C GLY A 94 4.06 -0.33 2.21
N ARG A 95 3.74 0.94 2.43
CA ARG A 95 4.33 2.07 1.74
C ARG A 95 4.49 3.28 2.63
N LEU A 96 5.55 4.05 2.39
CA LEU A 96 5.76 5.37 2.97
C LEU A 96 4.95 6.41 2.18
N MET A 97 4.03 7.08 2.88
CA MET A 97 3.07 8.03 2.32
C MET A 97 3.40 9.49 2.65
N ASP A 98 4.00 9.78 3.81
CA ASP A 98 4.57 11.10 4.11
C ASP A 98 5.95 10.95 4.76
N PRO A 99 7.02 11.53 4.17
CA PRO A 99 7.07 12.13 2.84
C PRO A 99 6.73 11.10 1.74
N PRO A 100 6.02 11.49 0.65
CA PRO A 100 5.70 10.56 -0.43
C PRO A 100 6.96 9.90 -1.00
N ALA A 101 7.03 8.57 -0.94
CA ALA A 101 8.14 7.80 -1.50
C ALA A 101 8.03 7.63 -3.02
N ARG A 102 9.17 7.39 -3.69
CA ARG A 102 9.31 7.28 -5.16
C ARG A 102 8.25 6.39 -5.81
N ASN A 103 7.94 5.26 -5.16
CA ASN A 103 6.91 4.28 -5.54
C ASN A 103 5.48 4.82 -5.42
N SER A 104 5.20 5.68 -4.44
CA SER A 104 3.86 6.18 -4.10
C SER A 104 3.59 7.59 -4.61
N MET A 105 4.59 8.29 -5.18
CA MET A 105 4.48 9.68 -5.65
C MET A 105 3.27 9.92 -6.57
N TRP A 106 2.93 8.97 -7.44
CA TRP A 106 1.80 9.08 -8.35
C TRP A 106 0.44 9.24 -7.62
N ARG A 107 0.30 8.72 -6.39
CA ARG A 107 -0.92 8.85 -5.56
C ARG A 107 -1.20 10.29 -5.14
N PHE A 108 -0.16 11.12 -5.16
CA PHE A 108 -0.20 12.54 -4.80
C PHE A 108 -0.17 13.45 -6.04
N GLY A 109 -0.32 12.88 -7.25
CA GLY A 109 -0.34 13.64 -8.50
C GLY A 109 1.02 14.01 -9.07
N PHE A 110 2.13 13.63 -8.43
CA PHE A 110 3.46 13.84 -9.01
C PHE A 110 3.59 13.11 -10.36
N PRO A 111 4.41 13.62 -11.29
CA PRO A 111 4.56 13.08 -12.65
C PRO A 111 5.45 11.81 -12.69
N ASN A 112 5.33 10.95 -11.67
CA ASN A 112 5.97 9.64 -11.65
C ASN A 112 5.08 8.63 -12.39
N PRO A 113 5.67 7.61 -13.04
CA PRO A 113 4.90 6.49 -13.56
C PRO A 113 4.05 5.84 -12.45
N VAL A 114 2.85 5.38 -12.80
CA VAL A 114 1.97 4.69 -11.86
C VAL A 114 2.56 3.33 -11.51
N ASN A 115 2.71 3.06 -10.21
CA ASN A 115 3.07 1.76 -9.67
C ASN A 115 1.91 1.24 -8.82
N TYR A 116 1.13 0.30 -9.35
CA TYR A 116 0.01 -0.29 -8.60
C TYR A 116 0.47 -1.18 -7.43
N ASN A 117 1.70 -1.69 -7.48
CA ASN A 117 2.33 -2.48 -6.43
C ASN A 117 3.32 -1.63 -5.62
N ASP A 118 2.98 -0.36 -5.40
CA ASP A 118 3.81 0.55 -4.62
C ASP A 118 3.93 0.15 -3.14
N ASN A 119 3.10 -0.78 -2.67
CA ASN A 119 3.19 -1.42 -1.35
C ASN A 119 4.10 -2.67 -1.31
N GLU A 120 4.75 -3.05 -2.41
CA GLU A 120 5.52 -4.31 -2.57
C GLU A 120 7.03 -4.07 -2.78
N LEU A 121 7.63 -3.07 -2.13
CA LEU A 121 9.10 -2.90 -2.16
C LEU A 121 9.81 -3.74 -1.08
N TYR A 122 9.52 -5.03 -1.13
CA TYR A 122 9.96 -6.13 -0.26
C TYR A 122 11.26 -6.85 -0.68
N CYS A 123 12.19 -6.17 -1.33
CA CYS A 123 13.48 -6.78 -1.76
C CYS A 123 13.34 -7.97 -2.73
N GLY A 124 12.22 -8.05 -3.47
CA GLY A 124 11.87 -9.18 -4.35
C GLY A 124 11.17 -10.34 -3.64
N GLY A 125 10.83 -10.20 -2.36
CA GLY A 125 10.24 -11.22 -1.51
C GLY A 125 11.26 -12.02 -0.72
N TYR A 126 10.80 -12.65 0.35
CA TYR A 126 11.66 -13.32 1.34
C TYR A 126 12.71 -14.27 0.75
N SER A 127 12.29 -15.21 -0.11
CA SER A 127 13.20 -16.20 -0.69
C SER A 127 14.23 -15.57 -1.63
N VAL A 128 13.84 -14.54 -2.39
CA VAL A 128 14.77 -13.82 -3.28
C VAL A 128 15.82 -13.09 -2.45
N GLN A 129 15.41 -12.35 -1.41
CA GLN A 129 16.33 -11.65 -0.53
C GLN A 129 17.30 -12.62 0.16
N TRP A 130 16.79 -13.62 0.88
CA TRP A 130 17.60 -14.39 1.83
C TRP A 130 18.25 -15.64 1.26
N GLN A 131 17.63 -16.30 0.28
CA GLN A 131 18.15 -17.54 -0.28
C GLN A 131 18.96 -17.28 -1.56
N GLN A 132 18.49 -16.38 -2.43
CA GLN A 132 19.16 -16.09 -3.71
C GLN A 132 20.19 -14.98 -3.58
N ASN A 133 19.83 -13.87 -2.91
CA ASN A 133 20.67 -12.67 -2.81
C ASN A 133 21.52 -12.62 -1.53
N GLY A 134 21.51 -13.67 -0.71
CA GLY A 134 22.34 -13.76 0.50
C GLY A 134 22.00 -12.70 1.56
N GLY A 135 20.74 -12.28 1.63
CA GLY A 135 20.24 -11.23 2.53
C GLY A 135 20.31 -9.81 1.96
N LYS A 136 20.88 -9.63 0.76
CA LYS A 136 21.01 -8.31 0.13
C LYS A 136 19.69 -7.82 -0.46
N CYS A 137 19.51 -6.51 -0.40
CA CYS A 137 18.38 -5.77 -0.95
C CYS A 137 18.90 -4.53 -1.70
N GLY A 138 18.17 -4.03 -2.70
CA GLY A 138 18.44 -2.72 -3.29
C GLY A 138 18.29 -1.60 -2.26
N ILE A 139 18.96 -0.47 -2.48
CA ILE A 139 18.99 0.67 -1.55
C ILE A 139 17.58 1.20 -1.25
N CYS A 140 16.70 1.10 -2.25
CA CYS A 140 15.31 1.56 -2.19
C CYS A 140 14.29 0.43 -2.34
N GLY A 141 14.63 -0.80 -1.93
CA GLY A 141 13.66 -1.91 -1.77
C GLY A 141 13.43 -2.78 -2.99
N ASP A 142 14.07 -2.46 -4.11
CA ASP A 142 14.13 -3.32 -5.28
C ASP A 142 14.87 -4.64 -4.98
N ALA A 143 14.56 -5.70 -5.73
CA ALA A 143 15.30 -6.95 -5.63
C ALA A 143 16.77 -6.75 -6.04
N TYR A 144 17.70 -7.25 -5.22
CA TYR A 144 19.13 -6.96 -5.39
C TYR A 144 19.71 -7.47 -6.73
N ASN A 145 19.16 -8.56 -7.27
CA ASN A 145 19.54 -9.18 -8.53
C ASN A 145 18.99 -8.49 -9.80
N LEU A 146 18.20 -7.42 -9.66
CA LEU A 146 17.81 -6.61 -10.83
C LEU A 146 19.02 -5.86 -11.41
N GLU A 147 18.98 -5.64 -12.72
CA GLU A 147 19.99 -4.84 -13.41
C GLU A 147 19.97 -3.39 -12.92
N GLU A 148 21.15 -2.79 -12.79
CA GLU A 148 21.30 -1.40 -12.37
C GLU A 148 21.20 -0.43 -13.57
N PRO A 149 20.58 0.76 -13.40
CA PRO A 149 19.96 1.24 -12.17
C PRO A 149 18.62 0.54 -11.89
N ARG A 150 18.42 0.10 -10.64
CA ARG A 150 17.16 -0.53 -10.24
C ARG A 150 16.02 0.51 -10.31
N PRO A 151 14.76 0.09 -10.49
CA PRO A 151 13.66 1.02 -10.78
C PRO A 151 13.50 2.18 -9.79
N HIS A 152 13.76 1.98 -8.50
CA HIS A 152 13.60 2.99 -7.46
C HIS A 152 14.92 3.63 -7.01
N GLU A 153 16.04 3.27 -7.62
CA GLU A 153 17.38 3.84 -7.41
C GLU A 153 17.68 4.94 -8.45
N ALA A 154 18.68 5.77 -8.20
CA ALA A 154 19.10 6.92 -8.99
C ALA A 154 19.32 6.55 -10.46
N GLY A 155 18.65 7.29 -11.36
CA GLY A 155 18.61 6.99 -12.79
C GLY A 155 17.53 5.96 -13.20
N GLY A 156 16.89 5.31 -12.23
CA GLY A 156 15.79 4.37 -12.42
C GLY A 156 14.47 5.02 -12.87
N LEU A 157 13.47 4.17 -13.06
CA LEU A 157 12.15 4.56 -13.57
C LEU A 157 11.44 5.55 -12.63
N TYR A 158 11.53 5.36 -11.32
CA TYR A 158 10.81 6.12 -10.30
C TYR A 158 11.67 7.18 -9.58
N ALA A 159 13.00 7.08 -9.65
CA ALA A 159 13.91 8.06 -9.07
C ALA A 159 14.13 9.26 -10.00
N LYS A 160 13.14 10.15 -10.07
CA LYS A 160 13.16 11.34 -10.95
C LYS A 160 13.86 12.57 -10.34
N GLY A 161 14.31 12.50 -9.09
CA GLY A 161 14.93 13.63 -8.38
C GLY A 161 13.94 14.74 -8.01
N ILE A 162 12.66 14.42 -7.94
CA ILE A 162 11.60 15.36 -7.54
C ILE A 162 11.54 15.40 -6.01
N VAL A 163 11.81 16.56 -5.43
CA VAL A 163 11.69 16.79 -3.99
C VAL A 163 10.22 16.80 -3.58
N THR A 164 9.80 15.88 -2.71
CA THR A 164 8.41 15.68 -2.29
C THR A 164 8.02 16.48 -1.05
N ARG A 165 9.02 16.87 -0.24
CA ARG A 165 8.87 17.70 0.96
C ARG A 165 10.07 18.61 1.17
N HIS A 166 9.80 19.78 1.76
CA HIS A 166 10.82 20.72 2.21
C HIS A 166 10.73 20.85 3.72
N TYR A 167 11.86 20.71 4.38
CA TYR A 167 11.97 20.77 5.83
C TYR A 167 13.07 21.74 6.24
N SER A 168 13.07 22.06 7.53
CA SER A 168 14.11 22.86 8.15
C SER A 168 14.98 22.01 9.08
N VAL A 169 16.23 22.41 9.26
CA VAL A 169 17.15 21.73 10.19
C VAL A 169 16.53 21.59 11.59
N GLY A 170 16.66 20.40 12.19
CA GLY A 170 16.18 20.15 13.55
C GLY A 170 14.66 19.99 13.71
N GLN A 171 13.89 20.14 12.63
CA GLN A 171 12.43 20.04 12.64
C GLN A 171 11.97 18.63 13.05
N SER A 172 10.93 18.57 13.90
CA SER A 172 10.12 17.35 14.06
C SER A 172 9.12 17.27 12.92
N ILE A 173 9.15 16.17 12.18
CA ILE A 173 8.35 15.95 10.99
C ILE A 173 7.41 14.76 11.20
N ASP A 174 6.24 14.82 10.59
CA ASP A 174 5.30 13.71 10.55
C ASP A 174 5.76 12.66 9.53
N ILE A 175 5.63 11.40 9.91
CA ILE A 175 5.80 10.23 9.06
C ILE A 175 4.47 9.51 8.99
N GLU A 176 3.98 9.27 7.78
CA GLU A 176 2.79 8.45 7.53
C GLU A 176 3.20 7.17 6.77
N ILE A 177 2.97 6.02 7.40
CA ILE A 177 3.13 4.70 6.80
C ILE A 177 1.74 4.08 6.63
N GLU A 178 1.47 3.54 5.44
CA GLU A 178 0.26 2.76 5.18
C GLU A 178 0.63 1.30 4.98
N LEU A 179 0.18 0.42 5.89
CA LEU A 179 0.27 -1.02 5.73
C LEU A 179 -1.05 -1.56 5.18
N THR A 180 -0.99 -2.12 3.97
CA THR A 180 -2.11 -2.82 3.34
C THR A 180 -2.20 -4.29 3.77
N ALA A 181 -1.13 -4.82 4.38
CA ALA A 181 -1.12 -6.04 5.17
C ALA A 181 -0.13 -5.87 6.33
N ASN A 182 -0.63 -5.81 7.56
CA ASN A 182 0.16 -5.57 8.78
C ASN A 182 0.72 -6.89 9.34
N HIS A 183 2.06 -6.99 9.41
CA HIS A 183 2.79 -8.17 9.94
C HIS A 183 3.59 -7.86 11.20
N TYR A 184 3.19 -6.81 11.93
CA TYR A 184 3.86 -6.38 13.15
C TYR A 184 5.36 -6.14 12.94
N GLY A 185 6.15 -6.04 13.99
CA GLY A 185 7.57 -5.75 13.91
C GLY A 185 7.83 -4.26 14.10
N ARG A 186 8.68 -3.66 13.26
CA ARG A 186 9.12 -2.28 13.50
C ARG A 186 9.47 -1.50 12.24
N PHE A 187 9.32 -0.18 12.34
CA PHE A 187 9.79 0.78 11.33
C PHE A 187 11.04 1.51 11.80
N GLU A 188 11.94 1.76 10.87
CA GLU A 188 13.12 2.61 11.07
C GLU A 188 13.18 3.64 9.94
N ILE A 189 13.57 4.88 10.27
CA ILE A 189 13.79 5.95 9.30
C ILE A 189 15.24 6.40 9.37
N SER A 190 15.86 6.53 8.21
CA SER A 190 17.23 7.05 8.07
C SER A 190 17.27 8.11 6.96
N LEU A 191 18.31 8.94 6.99
CA LEU A 191 18.50 10.03 6.04
C LEU A 191 19.87 9.91 5.36
N CYS A 192 19.97 10.23 4.09
CA CYS A 192 21.25 10.42 3.41
C CYS A 192 21.30 11.80 2.74
N PRO A 193 22.25 12.68 3.10
CA PRO A 193 22.49 13.96 2.43
C PRO A 193 23.07 13.79 1.02
N ASN A 194 22.23 13.41 0.06
CA ASN A 194 22.61 13.05 -1.30
C ASN A 194 22.32 14.17 -2.31
N ASN A 195 23.13 15.22 -2.35
CA ASN A 195 22.89 16.43 -3.17
C ASN A 195 22.97 16.23 -4.71
N ASN A 196 22.87 14.99 -5.19
CA ASN A 196 22.88 14.65 -6.61
C ASN A 196 21.95 13.45 -6.87
N TYR A 197 20.76 13.71 -7.40
CA TYR A 197 19.76 12.67 -7.69
C TYR A 197 20.18 11.63 -8.74
N LYS A 198 21.28 11.88 -9.48
CA LYS A 198 21.86 10.93 -10.45
C LYS A 198 22.87 9.98 -9.82
N GLN A 199 23.23 10.21 -8.56
CA GLN A 199 24.11 9.36 -7.78
C GLN A 199 23.28 8.64 -6.73
N GLU A 200 23.43 7.32 -6.65
CA GLU A 200 22.70 6.53 -5.66
C GLU A 200 23.26 6.79 -4.25
N ALA A 201 22.35 6.87 -3.28
CA ALA A 201 22.73 6.95 -1.88
C ALA A 201 23.32 5.61 -1.42
N THR A 202 24.29 5.62 -0.51
CA THR A 202 24.92 4.37 -0.07
C THR A 202 24.38 3.93 1.30
N GLN A 203 24.47 2.63 1.58
CA GLN A 203 24.11 2.10 2.89
C GLN A 203 24.88 2.80 4.02
N GLU A 204 26.18 3.04 3.81
CA GLU A 204 27.05 3.70 4.78
C GLU A 204 26.61 5.15 5.07
N CYS A 205 25.96 5.81 4.11
CA CYS A 205 25.39 7.13 4.32
C CYS A 205 24.20 7.08 5.27
N PHE A 206 23.27 6.14 5.05
CA PHE A 206 22.10 5.97 5.91
C PHE A 206 22.47 5.56 7.34
N ASP A 207 23.45 4.65 7.48
CA ASP A 207 23.91 4.17 8.78
C ASP A 207 24.48 5.29 9.67
N ARG A 208 24.95 6.39 9.05
CA ARG A 208 25.47 7.57 9.76
C ARG A 208 24.39 8.52 10.25
N PHE A 209 23.18 8.48 9.69
CA PHE A 209 22.11 9.42 10.03
C PHE A 209 20.76 8.72 10.24
N PRO A 210 20.64 7.83 11.25
CA PRO A 210 19.34 7.36 11.70
C PRO A 210 18.53 8.51 12.30
N LEU A 211 17.21 8.50 12.11
CA LEU A 211 16.30 9.48 12.70
C LEU A 211 15.66 8.92 13.98
N TYR A 212 15.57 9.75 15.00
CA TYR A 212 14.97 9.38 16.28
C TYR A 212 13.50 9.77 16.31
N LEU A 213 12.68 8.95 16.97
CA LEU A 213 11.29 9.26 17.27
C LEU A 213 11.21 10.56 18.09
N SER A 214 10.23 11.40 17.77
CA SER A 214 9.92 12.59 18.56
C SER A 214 9.08 12.13 19.76
N GLY A 215 9.70 12.04 20.92
CA GLY A 215 9.05 11.57 22.14
C GLY A 215 10.02 11.59 23.34
N PRO A 216 9.55 11.17 24.53
CA PRO A 216 10.41 11.08 25.71
C PRO A 216 11.50 10.01 25.57
N GLU A 217 11.21 8.95 24.81
CA GLU A 217 12.15 7.85 24.56
C GLU A 217 13.03 8.15 23.33
N LYS A 218 14.35 8.03 23.49
CA LYS A 218 15.29 8.13 22.38
C LYS A 218 15.43 6.79 21.67
N SER A 219 14.41 6.43 20.89
CA SER A 219 14.42 5.25 20.03
C SER A 219 14.51 5.65 18.55
N THR A 220 15.13 4.81 17.73
CA THR A 220 15.11 4.89 16.26
C THR A 220 14.11 3.92 15.63
N ALA A 221 13.55 3.03 16.44
CA ALA A 221 12.61 2.00 16.02
C ALA A 221 11.21 2.30 16.56
N PHE A 222 10.26 2.48 15.64
CA PHE A 222 8.84 2.50 15.97
C PHE A 222 8.31 1.06 16.01
N ILE A 223 7.89 0.60 17.18
CA ILE A 223 7.34 -0.76 17.36
C ILE A 223 5.85 -0.75 17.00
N ILE A 224 5.44 -1.65 16.12
CA ILE A 224 4.05 -1.81 15.71
C ILE A 224 3.29 -2.54 16.84
N PRO A 225 2.18 -1.99 17.36
CA PRO A 225 1.36 -2.66 18.36
C PRO A 225 0.82 -4.01 17.87
N GLU A 226 0.88 -5.04 18.71
CA GLU A 226 0.46 -6.41 18.39
C GLU A 226 -1.07 -6.60 18.38
N ASP A 227 -1.82 -5.64 18.92
CA ASP A 227 -3.28 -5.55 18.87
C ASP A 227 -3.80 -4.83 17.61
N GLY A 228 -2.91 -4.51 16.67
CA GLY A 228 -3.24 -3.79 15.45
C GLY A 228 -4.21 -4.53 14.53
N VAL A 229 -5.04 -3.76 13.84
CA VAL A 229 -5.89 -4.22 12.74
C VAL A 229 -5.07 -4.66 11.52
N LYS A 230 -5.65 -5.53 10.69
CA LYS A 230 -4.99 -6.14 9.51
C LYS A 230 -4.45 -5.11 8.50
N LYS A 231 -5.14 -3.96 8.38
CA LYS A 231 -4.73 -2.79 7.61
C LYS A 231 -4.63 -1.61 8.55
N ALA A 232 -3.54 -0.86 8.48
CA ALA A 232 -3.32 0.25 9.39
C ALA A 232 -2.56 1.39 8.72
N VAL A 233 -2.90 2.61 9.15
CA VAL A 233 -2.12 3.81 8.86
C VAL A 233 -1.45 4.25 10.14
N PHE A 234 -0.12 4.20 10.16
CA PHE A 234 0.68 4.63 11.29
C PHE A 234 1.13 6.06 11.07
N ARG A 235 0.88 6.91 12.06
CA ARG A 235 1.35 8.29 12.08
C ARG A 235 2.20 8.51 13.32
N TYR A 236 3.44 8.91 13.12
CA TYR A 236 4.36 9.22 14.20
C TYR A 236 5.35 10.29 13.75
N GLN A 237 6.02 10.92 14.70
CA GLN A 237 6.96 11.99 14.41
C GLN A 237 8.41 11.51 14.57
N VAL A 238 9.30 12.00 13.70
CA VAL A 238 10.75 11.83 13.82
C VAL A 238 11.44 13.18 13.81
N ARG A 239 12.64 13.27 14.39
CA ARG A 239 13.40 14.51 14.46
C ARG A 239 14.55 14.52 13.47
N LEU A 240 14.58 15.53 12.60
CA LEU A 240 15.68 15.77 11.68
C LEU A 240 16.94 16.25 12.42
N PRO A 241 18.16 15.95 11.91
CA PRO A 241 19.38 16.47 12.51
C PRO A 241 19.45 18.00 12.42
N ALA A 242 19.91 18.66 13.49
CA ALA A 242 19.97 20.12 13.59
C ALA A 242 21.09 20.78 12.77
N TYR A 243 21.94 19.98 12.12
CA TYR A 243 23.17 20.42 11.45
C TYR A 243 23.30 19.89 10.01
N ILE A 244 22.29 19.18 9.51
CA ILE A 244 22.29 18.59 8.16
C ILE A 244 21.41 19.44 7.25
N THR A 245 21.99 19.87 6.12
CA THR A 245 21.25 20.50 5.03
C THR A 245 21.52 19.76 3.74
N CYS A 246 20.55 19.80 2.83
CA CYS A 246 20.64 19.15 1.54
C CYS A 246 19.62 19.75 0.58
N THR A 247 20.04 19.92 -0.67
CA THR A 247 19.16 20.28 -1.79
C THR A 247 18.33 19.09 -2.26
N GLN A 248 18.88 17.88 -2.07
CA GLN A 248 18.24 16.60 -2.26
C GLN A 248 18.81 15.66 -1.19
N CYS A 249 17.99 15.24 -0.26
CA CYS A 249 18.26 14.14 0.65
C CYS A 249 17.42 12.95 0.21
N VAL A 250 17.93 11.74 0.44
CA VAL A 250 17.12 10.53 0.39
C VAL A 250 16.73 10.17 1.81
N MET A 251 15.43 10.15 2.11
CA MET A 251 14.91 9.57 3.34
C MET A 251 14.50 8.14 3.05
N ARG A 252 14.96 7.20 3.88
CA ARG A 252 14.72 5.78 3.71
C ARG A 252 13.92 5.24 4.88
N TRP A 253 12.74 4.73 4.58
CA TRP A 253 11.95 3.92 5.49
C TRP A 253 12.30 2.45 5.29
N VAL A 254 12.55 1.76 6.40
CA VAL A 254 12.72 0.31 6.43
C VAL A 254 11.69 -0.28 7.38
N TYR A 255 10.96 -1.28 6.89
CA TYR A 255 10.05 -2.08 7.69
C TYR A 255 10.59 -3.51 7.77
N TYR A 256 10.81 -3.97 8.99
CA TYR A 256 11.15 -5.35 9.29
C TYR A 256 9.92 -6.02 9.89
N THR A 257 9.40 -7.05 9.21
CA THR A 257 8.21 -7.76 9.69
C THR A 257 8.51 -8.59 10.94
N GLY A 258 7.48 -8.75 11.79
CA GLY A 258 7.56 -9.47 13.06
C GLY A 258 6.88 -10.85 13.03
N ASN A 259 6.31 -11.27 11.90
CA ASN A 259 5.53 -12.50 11.77
C ASN A 259 6.36 -13.76 11.45
N GLN A 260 7.67 -13.64 11.32
CA GLN A 260 8.54 -14.75 10.88
C GLN A 260 8.95 -15.67 12.02
N TRP A 261 8.88 -16.98 11.82
CA TRP A 261 9.44 -17.95 12.76
C TRP A 261 10.92 -18.22 12.47
N GLY A 262 11.79 -18.00 13.45
CA GLY A 262 13.22 -18.22 13.28
C GLY A 262 13.98 -18.43 14.57
N VAL A 263 15.30 -18.56 14.45
CA VAL A 263 16.22 -18.74 15.58
C VAL A 263 16.52 -17.38 16.19
N CYS A 264 16.25 -17.23 17.48
CA CYS A 264 16.57 -16.05 18.28
C CYS A 264 18.05 -16.05 18.69
N GLU A 265 18.56 -14.91 19.19
CA GLU A 265 19.98 -14.78 19.58
C GLU A 265 20.43 -15.78 20.65
N ASN A 266 19.52 -16.16 21.54
CA ASN A 266 19.74 -17.16 22.59
C ASN A 266 19.65 -18.62 22.07
N GLY A 267 19.49 -18.82 20.77
CA GLY A 267 19.37 -20.14 20.13
C GLY A 267 17.97 -20.77 20.23
N THR A 268 16.99 -20.13 20.88
CA THR A 268 15.61 -20.62 20.89
C THR A 268 14.90 -20.30 19.57
N HIS A 269 13.72 -20.89 19.35
CA HIS A 269 12.90 -20.57 18.19
C HIS A 269 11.63 -19.85 18.62
N ALA A 270 11.31 -18.73 17.96
CA ALA A 270 10.09 -17.98 18.20
C ALA A 270 9.65 -17.18 16.95
N VAL A 271 8.38 -16.76 16.96
CA VAL A 271 7.87 -15.73 16.02
C VAL A 271 8.59 -14.40 16.31
N GLY A 272 8.92 -13.66 15.26
CA GLY A 272 9.67 -12.40 15.32
C GLY A 272 11.19 -12.58 15.37
N CYS A 273 11.68 -13.83 15.41
CA CYS A 273 13.11 -14.13 15.43
C CYS A 273 13.65 -14.53 14.06
N GLY A 274 14.97 -14.37 13.88
CA GLY A 274 15.67 -14.75 12.67
C GLY A 274 15.61 -13.67 11.57
N LYS A 275 15.56 -14.13 10.32
CA LYS A 275 15.55 -13.26 9.14
C LYS A 275 14.13 -12.75 8.91
N SER A 276 13.91 -11.45 8.84
CA SER A 276 12.60 -10.87 8.53
C SER A 276 12.43 -10.61 7.03
N GLU A 277 11.18 -10.57 6.56
CA GLU A 277 10.87 -9.89 5.31
C GLU A 277 11.10 -8.39 5.53
N THR A 278 11.70 -7.74 4.53
CA THR A 278 12.13 -6.34 4.66
C THR A 278 11.51 -5.52 3.55
N PHE A 279 10.81 -4.43 3.89
CA PHE A 279 10.32 -3.45 2.93
C PHE A 279 11.16 -2.18 3.05
N ILE A 280 11.53 -1.61 1.92
CA ILE A 280 12.30 -0.37 1.89
C ILE A 280 11.66 0.59 0.91
N ASN A 281 11.43 1.83 1.32
CA ASN A 281 11.03 2.90 0.41
C ASN A 281 11.97 4.10 0.57
N CYS A 282 12.19 4.82 -0.53
CA CYS A 282 12.97 6.05 -0.56
C CYS A 282 12.09 7.24 -0.95
N ALA A 283 12.20 8.34 -0.22
CA ALA A 283 11.59 9.62 -0.53
C ALA A 283 12.67 10.70 -0.70
N ASP A 284 12.54 11.53 -1.73
CA ASP A 284 13.47 12.61 -2.00
C ASP A 284 12.97 13.90 -1.32
N VAL A 285 13.73 14.46 -0.37
CA VAL A 285 13.33 15.65 0.43
C VAL A 285 14.42 16.71 0.43
N ALA A 286 14.10 17.96 0.74
CA ALA A 286 15.09 19.02 0.91
C ALA A 286 15.09 19.53 2.35
N ILE A 287 16.28 19.86 2.88
CA ILE A 287 16.44 20.40 4.22
C ILE A 287 17.28 21.67 4.15
N THR A 288 16.67 22.79 4.55
CA THR A 288 17.30 24.11 4.52
C THR A 288 17.54 24.65 5.94
N THR A 289 18.44 25.64 6.06
CA THR A 289 18.64 26.35 7.33
C THR A 289 17.42 27.21 7.67
N ASN A 290 17.07 27.26 8.96
CA ASN A 290 16.15 28.27 9.47
C ASN A 290 16.89 29.61 9.56
N VAL A 291 16.79 30.44 8.52
CA VAL A 291 17.39 31.78 8.54
C VAL A 291 16.51 32.71 9.37
N GLY A 292 16.75 32.70 10.69
CA GLY A 292 16.29 33.73 11.62
C GLY A 292 15.05 33.38 12.43
N GLY A 293 15.24 32.70 13.58
CA GLY A 293 14.44 32.78 14.83
C GLY A 293 12.91 32.60 14.78
N ALA A 294 12.31 32.49 13.61
CA ALA A 294 10.90 32.35 13.38
C ALA A 294 10.60 30.91 13.04
N ILE A 295 9.57 30.37 13.67
CA ILE A 295 8.89 29.16 13.24
C ILE A 295 8.53 29.38 11.77
N PRO A 296 9.04 28.57 10.82
CA PRO A 296 8.68 28.75 9.41
C PRO A 296 7.15 28.70 9.29
N PRO A 297 6.52 29.57 8.47
CA PRO A 297 5.09 29.50 8.24
C PRO A 297 4.72 28.10 7.75
N LEU A 298 3.59 27.56 8.25
CA LEU A 298 3.02 26.25 7.91
C LEU A 298 2.94 25.94 6.40
N PHE A 299 3.09 26.96 5.53
CA PHE A 299 3.05 26.86 4.08
C PHE A 299 4.38 26.50 3.40
N ILE A 300 5.50 26.37 4.13
CA ILE A 300 6.78 25.90 3.56
C ILE A 300 6.81 24.35 3.42
N GLY A 301 5.80 23.63 3.94
CA GLY A 301 5.85 22.17 4.11
C GLY A 301 5.32 21.29 2.96
N GLN A 302 4.59 21.82 1.98
CA GLN A 302 3.96 21.02 0.91
C GLN A 302 3.96 21.76 -0.43
N ASP A 303 5.13 22.03 -0.99
CA ASP A 303 5.24 22.51 -2.38
C ASP A 303 5.10 21.33 -3.37
N ASN A 304 3.92 20.70 -3.40
CA ASN A 304 3.55 19.83 -4.51
C ASN A 304 2.66 20.63 -5.49
N PRO A 305 3.22 21.18 -6.59
CA PRO A 305 2.44 21.95 -7.55
C PRO A 305 1.38 21.12 -8.30
N TYR A 306 1.42 19.79 -8.19
CA TYR A 306 0.48 18.87 -8.80
C TYR A 306 -0.65 18.43 -7.84
N LEU A 307 -0.54 18.74 -6.54
CA LEU A 307 -1.54 18.33 -5.56
C LEU A 307 -2.85 19.10 -5.79
N LEU A 308 -3.90 18.36 -6.09
CA LEU A 308 -5.26 18.85 -6.16
C LEU A 308 -5.89 18.83 -4.78
N TYR A 309 -6.85 19.71 -4.56
CA TYR A 309 -7.66 19.75 -3.35
C TYR A 309 -9.12 19.67 -3.72
N TYR A 310 -9.93 19.09 -2.85
CA TYR A 310 -11.38 19.10 -2.96
C TYR A 310 -11.99 19.69 -1.71
N GLN A 311 -13.21 20.21 -1.85
CA GLN A 311 -13.97 20.78 -0.76
C GLN A 311 -15.11 19.84 -0.38
N ASP A 312 -15.18 19.45 0.90
CA ASP A 312 -16.25 18.62 1.44
C ASP A 312 -17.19 19.47 2.30
N LEU A 313 -18.36 19.78 1.74
CA LEU A 313 -19.35 20.65 2.37
C LEU A 313 -20.00 20.06 3.63
N ARG A 314 -19.74 18.79 3.95
CA ARG A 314 -20.16 18.18 5.23
C ARG A 314 -19.40 18.76 6.42
N PHE A 315 -18.22 19.33 6.20
CA PHE A 315 -17.40 19.95 7.25
C PHE A 315 -17.51 21.48 7.24
N ALA A 316 -17.34 22.09 8.41
CA ALA A 316 -17.34 23.55 8.55
C ALA A 316 -16.05 24.17 8.01
N ALA A 317 -16.17 25.26 7.25
CA ALA A 317 -15.01 26.07 6.88
C ALA A 317 -14.34 26.65 8.14
N PRO A 318 -12.99 26.72 8.19
CA PRO A 318 -12.03 26.47 7.11
C PRO A 318 -11.55 25.02 6.97
N TYR A 319 -12.05 24.07 7.78
CA TYR A 319 -11.57 22.68 7.83
C TYR A 319 -12.20 21.75 6.79
N ASN A 320 -12.76 22.33 5.73
CA ASN A 320 -13.53 21.61 4.72
C ASN A 320 -12.77 21.40 3.40
N VAL A 321 -11.46 21.67 3.38
CA VAL A 321 -10.60 21.50 2.21
C VAL A 321 -9.57 20.41 2.51
N PHE A 322 -9.55 19.37 1.68
CA PHE A 322 -8.71 18.20 1.87
C PHE A 322 -7.81 17.98 0.64
N PRO A 323 -6.57 17.50 0.84
CA PRO A 323 -5.71 17.10 -0.27
C PRO A 323 -6.27 15.85 -0.95
N LEU A 324 -6.28 15.84 -2.28
CA LEU A 324 -6.62 14.65 -3.04
C LEU A 324 -5.42 13.70 -3.05
N VAL A 325 -5.56 12.54 -2.41
CA VAL A 325 -4.58 11.45 -2.35
C VAL A 325 -5.28 10.15 -2.69
N ILE A 326 -4.75 9.37 -3.63
CA ILE A 326 -5.31 8.06 -3.99
C ILE A 326 -4.87 7.04 -2.94
N ARG A 327 -5.78 6.58 -2.09
CA ARG A 327 -5.47 5.60 -1.02
C ARG A 327 -5.89 4.18 -1.39
N GLU A 328 -6.76 4.05 -2.38
CA GLU A 328 -7.30 2.78 -2.84
C GLU A 328 -6.17 1.92 -3.43
N GLN A 329 -6.15 0.63 -3.05
CA GLN A 329 -5.18 -0.34 -3.55
C GLN A 329 -5.67 -1.02 -4.83
N ILE A 330 -6.94 -1.38 -4.85
CA ILE A 330 -7.59 -2.06 -5.97
C ILE A 330 -8.99 -1.49 -6.16
N CYS A 331 -9.44 -1.42 -7.41
CA CYS A 331 -10.84 -1.14 -7.74
C CYS A 331 -11.31 -2.15 -8.78
N VAL A 332 -12.51 -2.68 -8.55
CA VAL A 332 -13.13 -3.75 -9.35
C VAL A 332 -14.54 -3.35 -9.76
N PRO A 333 -15.15 -4.02 -10.75
CA PRO A 333 -16.53 -3.77 -11.11
C PRO A 333 -17.48 -4.29 -10.05
N ARG A 334 -18.56 -3.54 -9.82
CA ARG A 334 -19.68 -4.02 -9.02
C ARG A 334 -20.28 -5.29 -9.62
N LYS A 335 -20.94 -6.08 -8.76
CA LYS A 335 -21.50 -7.41 -9.08
C LYS A 335 -22.22 -7.50 -10.43
N LEU A 336 -23.01 -6.49 -10.80
CA LEU A 336 -23.78 -6.45 -12.06
C LEU A 336 -22.90 -6.34 -13.32
N TYR A 337 -21.71 -5.76 -13.21
CA TYR A 337 -20.84 -5.46 -14.35
C TYR A 337 -19.62 -6.39 -14.42
N ARG A 338 -19.43 -7.29 -13.45
CA ARG A 338 -18.30 -8.23 -13.36
C ARG A 338 -18.11 -9.14 -14.59
N MET A 339 -19.17 -9.38 -15.35
CA MET A 339 -19.13 -10.23 -16.54
C MET A 339 -18.67 -9.50 -17.81
N ILE A 340 -18.50 -8.17 -17.76
CA ILE A 340 -18.09 -7.37 -18.91
C ILE A 340 -16.57 -7.47 -19.10
N PRO A 341 -16.08 -8.02 -20.22
CA PRO A 341 -14.64 -8.14 -20.47
C PRO A 341 -13.93 -6.78 -20.45
N GLY A 342 -12.77 -6.73 -19.79
CA GLY A 342 -11.93 -5.53 -19.68
C GLY A 342 -12.39 -4.51 -18.64
N LEU A 343 -13.53 -4.72 -17.97
CA LEU A 343 -14.02 -3.76 -16.99
C LEU A 343 -13.22 -3.77 -15.68
N ASP A 344 -12.62 -4.91 -15.30
CA ASP A 344 -11.70 -4.96 -14.15
C ASP A 344 -10.51 -4.01 -14.34
N GLU A 345 -9.85 -4.08 -15.50
CA GLU A 345 -8.76 -3.17 -15.85
C GLU A 345 -9.24 -1.72 -15.98
N TRP A 346 -10.45 -1.51 -16.52
CA TRP A 346 -11.01 -0.18 -16.65
C TRP A 346 -11.29 0.46 -15.28
N CYS A 347 -11.95 -0.24 -14.36
CA CYS A 347 -12.21 0.23 -13.00
C CYS A 347 -10.91 0.51 -12.28
N LEU A 348 -9.95 -0.41 -12.34
CA LEU A 348 -8.63 -0.19 -11.74
C LEU A 348 -7.96 1.08 -12.26
N LYS A 349 -7.81 1.19 -13.58
CA LYS A 349 -7.09 2.32 -14.19
C LYS A 349 -7.80 3.64 -13.99
N ASN A 350 -9.13 3.69 -14.10
CA ASN A 350 -9.87 4.95 -14.03
C ASN A 350 -10.14 5.39 -12.59
N CYS A 351 -10.38 4.47 -11.67
CA CYS A 351 -10.55 4.82 -10.26
C CYS A 351 -9.24 5.25 -9.62
N LEU A 352 -8.12 4.58 -9.95
CA LEU A 352 -6.81 4.92 -9.40
C LEU A 352 -6.06 6.01 -10.18
N ARG A 353 -6.60 6.56 -11.27
CA ARG A 353 -5.92 7.67 -11.96
C ARG A 353 -5.97 8.94 -11.10
N TYR A 354 -5.10 9.91 -11.41
CA TYR A 354 -5.10 11.21 -10.74
C TYR A 354 -5.51 12.34 -11.72
N PRO A 355 -6.64 13.06 -11.52
CA PRO A 355 -7.69 12.81 -10.51
C PRO A 355 -8.58 11.60 -10.87
N PRO A 356 -9.16 10.91 -9.88
CA PRO A 356 -10.00 9.73 -10.08
C PRO A 356 -11.18 9.96 -11.02
N ASN A 357 -11.51 8.93 -11.77
CA ASN A 357 -12.77 8.81 -12.49
C ASN A 357 -13.42 7.47 -12.15
N CYS A 358 -14.08 7.42 -10.99
CA CYS A 358 -14.66 6.19 -10.44
C CYS A 358 -16.18 6.32 -10.30
N PRO A 359 -16.98 5.95 -11.31
CA PRO A 359 -18.43 5.95 -11.18
C PRO A 359 -18.87 4.86 -10.19
N GLU A 360 -19.43 5.29 -9.05
CA GLU A 360 -19.87 4.40 -7.97
C GLU A 360 -20.92 3.39 -8.40
N GLU A 361 -21.67 3.60 -9.48
CA GLU A 361 -22.63 2.60 -9.96
C GLU A 361 -21.95 1.42 -10.64
N VAL A 362 -20.75 1.62 -11.21
CA VAL A 362 -20.06 0.64 -12.06
C VAL A 362 -18.89 0.01 -11.33
N CYS A 363 -18.12 0.79 -10.58
CA CYS A 363 -16.91 0.36 -9.89
C CYS A 363 -17.07 0.48 -8.36
N GLU A 364 -16.32 -0.35 -7.65
CA GLU A 364 -16.14 -0.34 -6.20
C GLU A 364 -14.65 -0.55 -5.88
N CYS A 365 -14.15 0.10 -4.83
CA CYS A 365 -12.74 0.03 -4.39
C CYS A 365 -12.68 -0.60 -3.01
N PRO A 366 -12.84 -1.94 -2.90
CA PRO A 366 -12.98 -2.59 -1.61
C PRO A 366 -11.73 -2.40 -0.74
N THR A 367 -11.96 -2.17 0.55
CA THR A 367 -10.90 -2.03 1.54
C THR A 367 -10.78 -3.27 2.43
N THR A 368 -11.83 -4.10 2.49
CA THR A 368 -11.88 -5.33 3.29
C THR A 368 -12.54 -6.47 2.51
N CYS A 369 -12.19 -7.71 2.87
CA CYS A 369 -12.78 -8.93 2.31
C CYS A 369 -12.98 -9.97 3.40
N ASP A 370 -14.15 -10.61 3.37
CA ASP A 370 -14.48 -11.70 4.28
C ASP A 370 -14.67 -13.02 3.52
N ALA A 371 -14.35 -14.11 4.19
CA ALA A 371 -14.61 -15.45 3.73
C ALA A 371 -16.12 -15.79 3.80
N VAL A 372 -16.63 -16.30 2.69
CA VAL A 372 -18.01 -16.74 2.50
C VAL A 372 -18.02 -18.16 1.95
N GLY A 373 -19.22 -18.76 1.83
CA GLY A 373 -19.35 -20.12 1.32
C GLY A 373 -18.63 -21.13 2.22
N GLU A 374 -17.78 -21.96 1.62
CA GLU A 374 -17.08 -23.04 2.32
C GLU A 374 -15.98 -22.54 3.28
N LEU A 375 -15.39 -21.38 2.99
CA LEU A 375 -14.35 -20.77 3.83
C LEU A 375 -14.90 -20.04 5.06
N ARG A 376 -16.22 -19.85 5.13
CA ARG A 376 -16.86 -19.04 6.18
C ARG A 376 -16.56 -19.60 7.58
N GLY A 377 -16.03 -18.74 8.45
CA GLY A 377 -15.75 -19.07 9.86
C GLY A 377 -14.49 -19.92 10.07
N GLN A 378 -13.75 -20.24 9.01
CA GLN A 378 -12.44 -20.89 9.14
C GLN A 378 -11.41 -19.86 9.62
N SER A 379 -10.53 -20.28 10.53
CA SER A 379 -9.46 -19.43 11.04
C SER A 379 -8.51 -19.04 9.91
N GLY A 380 -8.19 -17.75 9.77
CA GLY A 380 -7.31 -17.22 8.72
C GLY A 380 -7.95 -17.04 7.34
N ALA A 381 -9.18 -17.51 7.11
CA ALA A 381 -9.80 -17.45 5.79
C ALA A 381 -10.10 -16.02 5.31
N ASP A 382 -10.47 -15.10 6.21
CA ASP A 382 -10.64 -13.69 5.86
C ASP A 382 -9.30 -13.06 5.42
N VAL A 383 -8.20 -13.46 6.06
CA VAL A 383 -6.85 -12.99 5.69
C VAL A 383 -6.50 -13.50 4.29
N TYR A 384 -6.71 -14.78 4.03
CA TYR A 384 -6.58 -15.36 2.69
C TYR A 384 -7.39 -14.58 1.65
N CYS A 385 -8.65 -14.26 1.94
CA CYS A 385 -9.48 -13.47 1.03
C CYS A 385 -8.92 -12.07 0.77
N MET A 386 -8.43 -11.39 1.81
CA MET A 386 -7.78 -10.08 1.65
C MET A 386 -6.52 -10.21 0.77
N ASP A 387 -5.68 -11.21 0.99
CA ASP A 387 -4.43 -11.41 0.25
C ASP A 387 -4.67 -11.81 -1.21
N GLN A 388 -5.76 -12.52 -1.52
CA GLN A 388 -6.08 -12.89 -2.90
C GLN A 388 -6.88 -11.83 -3.66
N CYS A 389 -7.64 -10.97 -2.96
CA CYS A 389 -8.59 -10.05 -3.59
C CYS A 389 -8.21 -8.57 -3.51
N LEU A 390 -7.41 -8.15 -2.52
CA LEU A 390 -7.02 -6.74 -2.31
C LEU A 390 -5.61 -6.44 -2.83
N VAL A 391 -5.17 -7.20 -3.83
CA VAL A 391 -3.84 -7.14 -4.45
C VAL A 391 -3.96 -6.90 -5.95
N TYR A 392 -2.92 -6.34 -6.56
CA TYR A 392 -2.86 -6.15 -8.01
C TYR A 392 -1.90 -7.17 -8.68
N PRO A 393 -2.33 -7.81 -9.78
CA PRO A 393 -3.69 -7.85 -10.31
C PRO A 393 -4.60 -8.75 -9.45
N ALA A 394 -5.89 -8.40 -9.35
CA ALA A 394 -6.88 -9.17 -8.58
C ALA A 394 -7.32 -10.51 -9.25
N SER A 395 -6.47 -11.09 -10.10
CA SER A 395 -6.80 -12.24 -10.94
C SER A 395 -6.99 -13.54 -10.15
N LYS A 396 -6.47 -13.60 -8.91
CA LYS A 396 -6.51 -14.80 -8.06
C LYS A 396 -7.69 -14.84 -7.08
N CYS A 397 -8.49 -13.78 -7.01
CA CYS A 397 -9.58 -13.65 -6.06
C CYS A 397 -10.69 -14.72 -6.29
N PRO A 398 -10.92 -15.66 -5.36
CA PRO A 398 -11.98 -16.65 -5.51
C PRO A 398 -13.34 -16.04 -5.16
N ARG A 399 -14.02 -15.44 -6.15
CA ARG A 399 -15.26 -14.65 -5.97
C ARG A 399 -16.46 -15.42 -5.38
N ASN A 400 -16.41 -16.75 -5.32
CA ASN A 400 -17.45 -17.59 -4.71
C ASN A 400 -17.21 -17.84 -3.21
N GLU A 401 -15.96 -17.66 -2.76
CA GLU A 401 -15.50 -17.94 -1.40
C GLU A 401 -15.05 -16.68 -0.67
N CYS A 402 -14.87 -15.57 -1.40
CA CYS A 402 -14.50 -14.27 -0.84
C CYS A 402 -15.48 -13.17 -1.27
N SER A 403 -15.94 -12.38 -0.30
CA SER A 403 -16.80 -11.23 -0.51
C SER A 403 -16.14 -9.95 -0.01
N CYS A 404 -15.85 -9.04 -0.94
CA CYS A 404 -15.15 -7.79 -0.65
C CYS A 404 -16.11 -6.59 -0.64
N ARG A 405 -15.84 -5.62 0.24
CA ARG A 405 -16.62 -4.38 0.37
C ARG A 405 -15.72 -3.20 0.76
N GLU A 406 -16.26 -2.00 0.57
CA GLU A 406 -15.74 -0.80 1.20
C GLU A 406 -16.21 -0.76 2.66
N GLU A 407 -15.25 -0.64 3.57
CA GLU A 407 -15.52 -0.37 4.98
C GLU A 407 -15.68 1.15 5.13
N SER A 408 -16.84 1.59 5.61
CA SER A 408 -17.11 3.02 5.78
C SER A 408 -16.20 3.61 6.85
N ALA A 409 -15.52 4.72 6.55
CA ALA A 409 -14.61 5.45 7.45
C ALA A 409 -15.26 6.06 8.73
N LEU A 410 -16.44 5.58 9.13
CA LEU A 410 -17.16 6.03 10.33
C LEU A 410 -16.80 5.24 11.60
N GLU A 411 -15.90 4.25 11.52
CA GLU A 411 -15.50 3.42 12.67
C GLU A 411 -14.02 3.55 13.07
N THR A 412 -13.27 4.54 12.56
CA THR A 412 -11.99 4.91 13.19
C THR A 412 -12.29 5.76 14.42
N PHE A 413 -12.54 5.10 15.54
CA PHE A 413 -12.54 5.71 16.85
C PHE A 413 -11.17 6.33 17.13
N ASP A 414 -11.19 7.60 17.56
CA ASP A 414 -10.07 8.28 18.21
C ASP A 414 -9.53 7.42 19.37
N PHE A 415 -8.22 7.18 19.36
CA PHE A 415 -7.45 6.78 20.54
C PHE A 415 -6.21 7.67 20.66
#